data_AF-A0AA35RU93-F1
#
_entry.id   AF-A0AA35RU93-F1
#
_cell.length_a   1.000
_cell.length_b   1.000
_cell.length_c   1.000
_cell.angle_alpha   90.00
_cell.angle_beta   90.00
_cell.angle_gamma   90.00
#
_symmetry.space_group_name_H-M   'P 1'
#
loop_
_entity.id
_entity.type
_entity.pdbx_description
1 polymer ?
#
loop_
_entity_poly.entity_id
_entity_poly.type
_entity_poly.pdbx_seq_one_letter_code
_entity_poly.pdbx_strand_id
1 'polypeptide(L)' 'WPKSGYPGQQGPYYCAVGATNVFGRQISEAHYKACLYAGLCVSGSNAEVMPAQWEYQVGPCPGTAMGDELWVSR' A
#
# COMPACT_ATOMS: atom_id res chain seq x y z
N TRP A 1 -3.88 -15.59 0.21
CA TRP A 1 -3.02 -16.78 0.10
C TRP A 1 -3.88 -18.02 0.02
N PRO A 2 -3.57 -18.99 -0.87
CA PRO A 2 -4.28 -20.26 -0.89
C PRO A 2 -4.08 -20.99 0.44
N LYS A 3 -5.07 -21.79 0.86
CA LYS A 3 -5.01 -22.54 2.14
C LYS A 3 -3.85 -23.54 2.18
N SER A 4 -3.38 -24.00 1.03
CA SER A 4 -2.19 -24.83 0.86
C SER A 4 -1.46 -24.40 -0.41
N GLY A 5 -0.13 -24.27 -0.33
CA GLY A 5 0.73 -23.89 -1.45
C GLY A 5 1.02 -22.39 -1.55
N TYR A 6 1.60 -22.00 -2.68
CA TYR A 6 1.97 -20.62 -3.02
C TYR A 6 0.96 -20.03 -4.01
N PRO A 7 0.79 -18.70 -4.06
CA PRO A 7 0.06 -18.06 -5.13
C PRO A 7 0.73 -18.32 -6.48
N GLY A 8 0.02 -18.02 -7.58
CA GLY A 8 0.59 -18.08 -8.92
C GLY A 8 1.85 -17.22 -9.06
N GLN A 9 2.64 -17.50 -10.10
CA GLN A 9 3.89 -16.79 -10.36
C GLN A 9 3.71 -15.26 -10.36
N GLN A 10 4.75 -14.54 -9.95
CA GLN A 10 4.80 -13.08 -10.02
C GLN A 10 4.64 -12.59 -11.46
N GLY A 11 4.09 -11.38 -11.62
CA GLY A 11 3.80 -10.80 -12.94
C GLY A 11 2.46 -10.07 -13.00
N PRO A 12 1.32 -10.73 -12.71
CA PRO A 12 0.01 -10.13 -12.90
C PRO A 12 -0.42 -9.19 -11.76
N TYR A 13 0.40 -9.01 -10.71
CA TYR A 13 -0.02 -8.36 -9.46
C TYR A 13 0.40 -6.89 -9.35
N TYR A 14 1.58 -6.53 -9.86
CA TYR A 14 2.13 -5.17 -9.73
C TYR A 14 1.25 -4.15 -10.46
N CYS A 15 0.84 -3.09 -9.75
CA CYS A 15 -0.05 -2.03 -10.26
C CYS A 15 -1.33 -2.55 -10.94
N ALA A 16 -1.78 -3.75 -10.59
CA ALA A 16 -2.86 -4.42 -11.28
C ALA A 16 -4.25 -3.91 -10.88
N VAL A 17 -5.26 -4.41 -11.59
CA VAL A 17 -6.69 -4.28 -11.28
C VAL A 17 -7.38 -5.64 -11.39
N GLY A 18 -8.56 -5.78 -10.78
CA GLY A 18 -9.36 -7.00 -10.84
C GLY A 18 -9.19 -7.93 -9.64
N ALA A 19 -10.26 -8.66 -9.31
CA ALA A 19 -10.37 -9.47 -8.10
C ALA A 19 -9.41 -10.68 -8.04
N THR A 20 -8.89 -11.12 -9.20
CA THR A 20 -7.93 -12.24 -9.29
C THR A 20 -6.49 -11.80 -9.02
N ASN A 21 -6.20 -10.51 -9.18
CA ASN A 21 -4.84 -9.98 -9.18
C ASN A 21 -4.61 -9.02 -8.01
N VAL A 22 -5.65 -8.38 -7.50
CA VAL A 22 -5.56 -7.36 -6.45
C VAL A 22 -6.36 -7.79 -5.23
N PHE A 23 -5.66 -7.96 -4.11
CA PHE A 23 -6.24 -8.35 -2.83
C PHE A 23 -6.02 -7.22 -1.82
N GLY A 24 -7.06 -6.82 -1.08
CA GLY A 24 -6.92 -5.82 -0.03
C GLY A 24 -6.98 -4.35 -0.47
N ARG A 25 -7.40 -4.06 -1.71
CA ARG A 25 -7.55 -2.68 -2.22
C ARG A 25 -8.37 -1.77 -1.30
N GLN A 26 -9.45 -2.30 -0.71
CA GLN A 26 -10.27 -1.56 0.24
C GLN A 26 -9.48 -1.04 1.47
N ILE A 27 -8.46 -1.79 1.92
CA ILE A 27 -7.61 -1.40 3.04
C ILE A 27 -6.64 -0.31 2.59
N SER A 28 -5.95 -0.52 1.46
CA SER A 28 -5.03 0.48 0.87
C SER A 28 -5.76 1.81 0.60
N GLU A 29 -6.96 1.78 0.01
CA GLU A 29 -7.74 3.01 -0.26
C GLU A 29 -8.25 3.69 1.00
N ALA A 30 -8.68 2.92 2.02
CA ALA A 30 -9.10 3.48 3.30
C ALA A 30 -7.92 4.12 4.04
N HIS A 31 -6.76 3.45 4.05
CA HIS A 31 -5.51 3.95 4.62
C HIS A 31 -5.06 5.25 3.94
N TYR A 32 -5.02 5.26 2.60
CA TYR A 32 -4.63 6.44 1.83
C TYR A 32 -5.52 7.65 2.16
N LYS A 33 -6.84 7.45 2.21
CA LYS A 33 -7.80 8.50 2.59
C LYS A 33 -7.64 8.93 4.04
N ALA A 34 -7.38 8.00 4.97
CA ALA A 34 -7.16 8.31 6.38
C ALA A 34 -5.89 9.15 6.58
N CYS A 35 -4.79 8.80 5.91
CA CYS A 35 -3.54 9.56 5.93
C CYS A 35 -3.74 10.99 5.40
N LEU A 36 -4.44 11.16 4.27
CA LEU A 36 -4.77 12.48 3.74
C LEU A 36 -5.65 13.28 4.70
N TYR A 37 -6.66 12.65 5.29
CA TYR A 37 -7.55 13.30 6.26
C TYR A 37 -6.81 13.74 7.53
N ALA A 38 -5.85 12.93 8.00
CA ALA A 38 -4.99 13.24 9.13
C ALA A 38 -3.94 14.33 8.83
N GLY A 39 -3.83 14.77 7.57
CA GLY A 39 -2.88 15.79 7.14
C GLY A 39 -1.46 15.26 6.95
N LEU A 40 -1.28 13.94 6.80
CA LEU A 40 0.02 13.35 6.48
C LEU A 40 0.36 13.58 5.01
N CYS A 41 1.64 13.75 4.70
CA CYS A 41 2.20 13.93 3.38
C CYS A 41 2.28 12.60 2.60
N VAL A 42 1.20 11.80 2.59
CA VAL A 42 1.13 10.60 1.75
C VAL A 42 1.09 11.02 0.27
N SER A 43 1.99 10.49 -0.54
CA SER A 43 2.19 10.91 -1.94
C SER A 43 1.80 9.85 -2.96
N GLY A 44 1.61 8.60 -2.54
CA GLY A 44 1.16 7.53 -3.43
C GLY A 44 0.86 6.23 -2.71
N SER A 45 0.26 5.30 -3.44
CA SER A 45 0.14 3.89 -3.06
C SER A 45 0.02 3.02 -4.32
N ASN A 46 0.60 1.82 -4.28
CA ASN A 46 0.50 0.85 -5.37
C ASN A 46 0.41 -0.59 -4.82
N ALA A 47 -0.21 -1.45 -5.63
CA ALA A 47 -0.11 -2.89 -5.42
C ALA A 47 1.30 -3.34 -5.85
N GLU A 48 1.95 -4.12 -4.99
CA GLU A 48 3.31 -4.59 -5.22
C GLU A 48 3.37 -5.93 -5.97
N VAL A 49 4.59 -6.39 -6.25
CA VAL A 49 4.83 -7.57 -7.09
C VAL A 49 4.26 -8.87 -6.48
N MET A 50 4.22 -9.00 -5.15
CA MET A 50 3.63 -10.16 -4.48
C MET A 50 2.14 -9.95 -4.23
N PRO A 51 1.28 -10.97 -4.40
CA PRO A 51 -0.15 -10.82 -4.16
C PRO A 51 -0.43 -10.49 -2.68
N ALA A 52 -1.31 -9.53 -2.47
CA ALA A 52 -1.61 -8.91 -1.17
C ALA A 52 -0.46 -8.09 -0.55
N GLN A 53 0.64 -7.85 -1.28
CA GLN A 53 1.65 -6.87 -0.90
C GLN A 53 1.27 -5.49 -1.46
N TRP A 54 1.49 -4.46 -0.65
CA TRP A 54 1.19 -3.07 -0.98
C TRP A 54 2.32 -2.17 -0.51
N GLU A 55 2.48 -1.06 -1.22
CA GLU A 55 3.37 0.03 -0.84
C GLU A 55 2.57 1.34 -0.73
N TYR A 56 3.01 2.23 0.14
CA TYR A 56 2.61 3.63 0.19
C TYR A 56 3.85 4.49 0.40
N GLN A 57 3.82 5.70 -0.12
CA GLN A 57 4.93 6.64 -0.03
C GLN A 57 4.53 7.83 0.84
N VAL A 58 5.41 8.23 1.75
CA VAL A 58 5.27 9.43 2.59
C VAL A 58 6.39 10.39 2.24
N GLY A 59 6.03 11.64 1.95
CA GLY A 59 6.94 12.73 1.67
C GLY A 59 6.71 13.41 0.32
N PRO A 60 7.47 14.49 0.05
CA PRO A 60 8.62 14.95 0.84
C PRO A 60 8.23 15.60 2.18
N CYS A 61 8.92 15.21 3.27
CA CYS A 61 8.77 15.78 4.62
C CYS A 61 10.13 16.32 5.10
N PRO A 62 10.19 17.48 5.78
CA PRO A 62 11.43 18.05 6.28
C PRO A 62 11.91 17.38 7.58
N GLY A 63 13.18 16.97 7.63
CA GLY A 63 13.85 16.56 8.86
C GLY A 63 13.14 15.42 9.60
N THR A 64 12.90 15.61 10.90
CA THR A 64 12.29 14.60 11.78
C THR A 64 10.82 14.32 11.47
N ALA A 65 10.13 15.25 10.78
CA ALA A 65 8.73 15.06 10.39
C ALA A 65 8.53 13.82 9.51
N MET A 66 9.54 13.45 8.70
CA MET A 66 9.52 12.21 7.92
C MET A 66 9.36 10.97 8.82
N GLY A 67 10.04 10.95 9.97
CA GLY A 67 9.94 9.85 10.93
C GLY A 67 8.57 9.85 11.61
N ASP A 68 8.13 11.01 12.07
CA ASP A 68 6.85 11.16 12.79
C ASP A 68 5.66 10.74 11.90
N GLU A 69 5.59 11.24 10.67
CA GLU A 69 4.50 10.91 9.75
C GLU A 69 4.53 9.44 9.29
N LEU A 70 5.73 8.88 9.05
CA LEU A 70 5.86 7.47 8.72
C LEU A 70 5.43 6.56 9.89
N TRP A 71 5.71 6.97 11.13
CA TRP A 71 5.28 6.20 12.31
C TRP A 71 3.77 6.26 12.52
N VAL A 72 3.14 7.42 12.32
CA VAL A 72 1.69 7.57 12.44
C VAL A 72 0.95 6.81 11.33
N SER A 73 1.53 6.71 10.14
CA SER A 73 0.93 6.01 8.99
C SER A 73 1.13 4.48 8.97
N ARG A 74 1.84 3.89 9.93
CA ARG A 74 2.01 2.42 10.04
C ARG A 74 0.83 1.75 10.71
#